data_AF-A0A418R9F3-F1
#
_entry.id   AF-A0A418R9F3-F1
#
_cell.length_a   1.000
_cell.length_b   1.000
_cell.length_c   1.000
_cell.angle_alpha   90.00
_cell.angle_beta   90.00
_cell.angle_gamma   90.00
#
_symmetry.space_group_name_H-M   'P 1'
#
loop_
_entity.id
_entity.type
_entity.pdbx_description
1 polymer ?
#
loop_
_entity_poly.entity_id
_entity_poly.type
_entity_poly.pdbx_seq_one_letter_code
_entity_poly.pdbx_strand_id
1 'polypeptide(L)'
;MEYPVELLLTRADCLAVLADTQADIERTEFRITAAARSATLQTSEAETDTANIISLTDQITPLESRVVTMPAGEARTKEELHLRSLKREREKLQDDQLGGQGGRGAFRRRRELDAAQRQLAGYQDCKAQVQARHDALPG
;
A
#
# COMPACT_ATOMS: atom_id res chain seq x y z
N MET A 1 23.94 6.27 -0.54
CA MET A 1 24.29 6.95 -1.81
C MET A 1 25.63 7.61 -1.55
N GLU A 2 26.68 7.30 -2.29
CA GLU A 2 27.96 8.00 -2.15
C GLU A 2 27.88 9.29 -2.97
N TYR A 3 27.76 10.44 -2.31
CA TYR A 3 27.85 11.73 -2.99
C TYR A 3 29.32 12.14 -3.03
N PRO A 4 29.88 12.52 -4.18
CA PRO A 4 31.29 12.88 -4.31
C PRO A 4 31.56 14.27 -3.70
N VAL A 5 31.53 14.35 -2.37
CA VAL A 5 31.70 15.59 -1.59
C VAL A 5 33.03 16.31 -1.85
N GLU A 6 34.06 15.61 -2.31
CA GLU A 6 35.35 16.20 -2.68
C GLU A 6 35.25 17.17 -3.87
N LEU A 7 34.19 17.09 -4.67
CA LEU A 7 33.92 18.04 -5.76
C LEU A 7 33.37 19.37 -5.26
N LEU A 8 32.98 19.47 -3.99
CA LEU A 8 32.52 20.71 -3.38
C LEU A 8 33.72 21.50 -2.87
N LEU A 9 34.07 22.54 -3.60
CA LEU A 9 35.28 23.34 -3.37
C LEU A 9 35.01 24.58 -2.53
N THR A 10 33.76 25.06 -2.47
CA THR A 10 33.39 26.24 -1.70
C THR A 10 32.23 25.96 -0.72
N ARG A 11 32.14 26.78 0.33
CA ARG A 11 31.01 26.75 1.27
C ARG A 11 29.68 27.06 0.58
N ALA A 12 29.69 27.95 -0.41
CA ALA A 12 28.50 28.27 -1.20
C ALA A 12 27.99 27.05 -2.00
N ASP A 13 28.89 26.28 -2.61
CA ASP A 13 28.52 25.04 -3.31
C ASP A 13 27.90 24.02 -2.36
N CYS A 14 28.46 23.88 -1.15
CA CYS A 14 27.90 23.00 -0.14
C CYS A 14 26.50 23.45 0.30
N LEU A 15 26.27 24.74 0.49
CA LEU A 15 24.95 25.28 0.86
C LEU A 15 23.89 25.02 -0.22
N ALA A 16 24.25 25.12 -1.50
CA ALA A 16 23.35 24.79 -2.61
C ALA A 16 22.94 23.31 -2.58
N VAL A 17 23.91 22.41 -2.42
CA VAL A 17 23.65 20.96 -2.35
C VAL A 17 22.87 20.59 -1.09
N LEU A 18 23.11 21.26 0.05
CA LEU A 18 22.33 21.07 1.27
C LEU A 18 20.86 21.47 1.07
N ALA A 19 20.60 22.58 0.37
CA ALA A 19 19.24 23.03 0.07
C ALA A 19 18.51 22.04 -0.84
N ASP A 20 19.16 21.57 -1.91
CA ASP A 20 18.58 20.56 -2.81
C ASP A 20 18.32 19.23 -2.10
N THR A 21 19.30 18.75 -1.33
CA THR A 21 19.17 17.50 -0.55
C THR A 21 18.04 17.61 0.48
N GLN A 22 17.85 18.78 1.10
CA GLN A 22 16.76 19.04 2.04
C GLN A 22 15.39 18.99 1.33
N ALA A 23 15.27 19.55 0.12
CA ALA A 23 14.04 19.45 -0.66
C ALA A 23 13.71 18.01 -1.06
N ASP A 24 14.72 17.20 -1.38
CA ASP A 24 14.54 15.77 -1.68
C ASP A 24 14.14 14.95 -0.45
N ILE A 25 14.67 15.29 0.73
CA ILE A 25 14.22 14.74 2.02
C ILE A 25 12.74 15.02 2.22
N GLU A 26 12.32 16.28 2.15
CA GLU A 26 10.92 16.68 2.36
C GLU A 26 9.96 16.01 1.37
N ARG A 27 10.35 15.94 0.10
CA ARG A 27 9.58 15.22 -0.93
C ARG A 27 9.45 13.74 -0.61
N THR A 28 10.53 13.12 -0.14
CA THR A 28 10.54 11.68 0.19
C THR A 28 9.74 11.39 1.46
N GLU A 29 9.82 12.24 2.47
CA GLU A 29 9.01 12.16 3.71
C GLU A 29 7.52 12.30 3.41
N PHE A 30 7.13 13.23 2.52
CA PHE A 30 5.75 13.33 2.05
C PHE A 30 5.29 12.05 1.37
N ARG A 31 6.11 11.48 0.47
CA ARG A 31 5.80 10.21 -0.21
C ARG A 31 5.66 9.05 0.77
N ILE A 32 6.53 8.94 1.77
CA ILE A 32 6.44 7.93 2.83
C ILE A 32 5.13 8.09 3.59
N THR A 33 4.77 9.31 3.98
CA THR A 33 3.53 9.59 4.72
C THR A 33 2.30 9.21 3.91
N ALA A 34 2.27 9.57 2.62
CA ALA A 34 1.17 9.22 1.72
C ALA A 34 1.06 7.70 1.51
N ALA A 35 2.20 7.02 1.28
CA ALA A 35 2.26 5.57 1.12
C ALA A 35 1.84 4.83 2.40
N ALA A 36 2.26 5.31 3.58
CA ALA A 36 1.87 4.75 4.87
C ALA A 36 0.35 4.88 5.10
N ARG A 37 -0.24 6.05 4.83
CA ARG A 37 -1.69 6.25 4.93
C ARG A 37 -2.46 5.33 3.98
N SER A 38 -1.99 5.21 2.73
CA SER A 38 -2.61 4.31 1.74
C SER A 38 -2.51 2.84 2.15
N ALA A 39 -1.37 2.43 2.71
CA ALA A 39 -1.20 1.06 3.20
C ALA A 39 -2.16 0.73 4.35
N THR A 40 -2.35 1.64 5.30
CA THR A 40 -3.25 1.44 6.45
C THR A 40 -4.72 1.31 6.02
N LEU A 41 -5.21 2.25 5.19
CA LEU A 41 -6.61 2.24 4.72
C LEU A 41 -6.96 0.93 4.00
N GLN A 42 -6.09 0.48 3.09
CA GLN A 42 -6.35 -0.74 2.31
C GLN A 42 -6.15 -2.03 3.09
N THR A 43 -5.41 -1.99 4.21
CA THR A 43 -5.36 -3.15 5.11
C THR A 43 -6.72 -3.33 5.80
N SER A 44 -7.35 -2.24 6.23
CA SER A 44 -8.71 -2.30 6.80
C SER A 44 -9.77 -2.73 5.77
N GLU A 45 -9.66 -2.29 4.51
CA GLU A 45 -10.55 -2.73 3.43
C GLU A 45 -10.36 -4.23 3.15
N ALA A 46 -9.12 -4.70 3.03
CA ALA A 46 -8.85 -6.12 2.79
C ALA A 46 -9.31 -7.03 3.95
N GLU A 47 -9.18 -6.58 5.21
CA GLU A 47 -9.74 -7.28 6.38
C GLU A 47 -11.27 -7.30 6.34
N THR A 48 -11.89 -6.18 5.98
CA THR A 48 -13.35 -6.06 5.81
C THR A 48 -13.87 -6.98 4.71
N ASP A 49 -13.20 -7.01 3.56
CA ASP A 49 -13.55 -7.88 2.44
C ASP A 49 -13.40 -9.35 2.81
N THR A 50 -12.36 -9.69 3.58
CA THR A 50 -12.17 -11.06 4.09
C THR A 50 -13.31 -11.47 5.03
N ALA A 51 -13.72 -10.59 5.94
CA ALA A 51 -14.86 -10.82 6.83
C ALA A 51 -16.18 -10.96 6.04
N ASN A 52 -16.37 -10.14 5.00
CA ASN A 52 -17.53 -10.21 4.11
C ASN A 52 -17.57 -11.52 3.31
N ILE A 53 -16.43 -11.99 2.79
CA ILE A 53 -16.33 -13.28 2.08
C ILE A 53 -16.69 -14.45 3.02
N ILE A 54 -16.24 -14.42 4.28
CA ILE A 54 -16.61 -15.42 5.29
C ILE A 54 -18.13 -15.38 5.53
N SER A 55 -18.68 -14.20 5.80
CA SER A 55 -20.12 -14.02 6.03
C SER A 55 -20.96 -14.50 4.84
N LEU A 56 -20.56 -14.20 3.60
CA LEU A 56 -21.24 -14.68 2.40
C LEU A 56 -21.14 -16.20 2.27
N THR A 57 -20.01 -16.80 2.63
CA THR A 57 -19.82 -18.26 2.61
C THR A 57 -20.71 -18.95 3.65
N ASP A 58 -20.83 -18.37 4.83
CA ASP A 58 -21.71 -18.86 5.91
C ASP A 58 -23.19 -18.75 5.54
N GLN A 59 -23.58 -17.80 4.69
CA GLN A 59 -24.94 -17.69 4.15
C GLN A 59 -25.20 -18.63 2.96
N ILE A 60 -24.23 -18.78 2.06
CA ILE A 60 -24.35 -19.61 0.85
C ILE A 60 -24.48 -21.09 1.20
N THR A 61 -23.62 -21.61 2.08
CA THR A 61 -23.55 -23.05 2.40
C THR A 61 -24.88 -23.65 2.88
N PRO A 62 -25.58 -23.07 3.88
CA PRO A 62 -26.89 -23.58 4.30
C PRO A 62 -27.98 -23.34 3.24
N LEU A 63 -27.90 -22.24 2.48
CA LEU A 63 -28.86 -21.93 1.43
C LEU A 63 -28.78 -22.91 0.25
N GLU A 64 -27.58 -23.28 -0.18
CA GLU A 64 -27.34 -24.33 -1.18
C GLU A 64 -27.98 -25.65 -0.75
N SER A 65 -27.71 -26.05 0.50
CA SER A 65 -28.24 -27.29 1.07
C SER A 65 -29.77 -27.27 1.11
N ARG A 66 -30.37 -26.13 1.50
CA ARG A 66 -31.82 -25.93 1.53
C ARG A 66 -32.43 -26.05 0.13
N VAL A 67 -31.91 -25.30 -0.85
CA VAL A 67 -32.42 -25.26 -2.22
C VAL A 67 -32.45 -26.66 -2.86
N VAL A 68 -31.43 -27.48 -2.63
CA VAL A 68 -31.35 -28.86 -3.17
C VAL A 68 -32.51 -29.73 -2.69
N THR A 69 -32.96 -29.53 -1.45
CA THR A 69 -34.06 -30.30 -0.85
C THR A 69 -35.46 -29.75 -1.15
N MET A 70 -35.56 -28.57 -1.78
CA MET A 70 -36.85 -27.93 -2.05
C MET A 70 -37.55 -28.54 -3.27
N PRO A 71 -38.88 -28.73 -3.21
CA PRO A 71 -39.68 -29.11 -4.36
C PRO A 71 -39.64 -28.00 -5.43
N ALA A 72 -39.77 -28.40 -6.70
CA ALA A 72 -39.86 -27.46 -7.80
C ALA A 72 -41.10 -26.55 -7.65
N GLY A 73 -40.90 -25.24 -7.77
CA GLY A 73 -41.96 -24.25 -7.63
C GLY A 73 -41.40 -22.84 -7.39
N GLU A 74 -42.28 -21.84 -7.34
CA GLU A 74 -41.89 -20.43 -7.21
C GLU A 74 -41.00 -20.13 -6.00
N ALA A 75 -41.26 -20.82 -4.86
CA ALA A 75 -40.45 -20.66 -3.66
C ALA A 75 -39.00 -21.10 -3.88
N ARG A 76 -38.78 -22.25 -4.55
CA ARG A 76 -37.44 -22.72 -4.90
C ARG A 76 -36.76 -21.77 -5.88
N THR A 77 -37.47 -21.27 -6.88
CA THR A 77 -36.92 -20.32 -7.86
C THR A 77 -36.44 -19.03 -7.19
N LYS A 78 -37.19 -18.50 -6.21
CA LYS A 78 -36.77 -17.31 -5.44
C LYS A 78 -35.48 -17.56 -4.66
N GLU A 79 -35.38 -18.71 -4.00
CA GLU A 79 -34.20 -19.11 -3.23
C GLU A 79 -32.99 -19.36 -4.15
N GLU A 80 -33.17 -19.93 -5.34
CA GLU A 80 -32.12 -20.09 -6.35
C GLU A 80 -31.60 -18.75 -6.89
N LEU A 81 -32.49 -17.77 -7.10
CA LEU A 81 -32.12 -16.42 -7.50
C LEU A 81 -31.35 -15.70 -6.40
N HIS A 82 -31.79 -15.82 -5.16
CA HIS A 82 -31.08 -15.27 -3.99
C HIS A 82 -29.70 -15.89 -3.85
N LEU A 83 -29.61 -17.22 -3.94
CA LEU A 83 -28.35 -17.96 -3.92
C LEU A 83 -27.39 -17.51 -5.03
N ARG A 84 -27.88 -17.34 -6.26
CA ARG A 84 -27.09 -16.81 -7.37
C ARG A 84 -26.59 -15.39 -7.10
N SER A 85 -27.40 -14.54 -6.49
CA SER A 85 -27.00 -13.18 -6.11
C SER A 85 -25.84 -13.21 -5.12
N LEU A 86 -25.97 -13.97 -4.02
CA LEU A 86 -24.93 -14.08 -2.99
C LEU A 86 -23.63 -14.65 -3.56
N LYS A 87 -23.71 -15.66 -4.44
CA LYS A 87 -22.53 -16.22 -5.11
C LYS A 87 -21.80 -15.20 -5.98
N ARG A 88 -22.53 -14.40 -6.74
CA ARG A 88 -21.95 -13.32 -7.57
C ARG A 88 -21.30 -12.24 -6.74
N GLU A 89 -21.92 -11.88 -5.61
CA GLU A 89 -21.34 -10.89 -4.68
C GLU A 89 -20.04 -11.39 -4.06
N ARG A 90 -20.00 -12.67 -3.64
CA ARG A 90 -18.78 -13.30 -3.16
C ARG A 90 -17.69 -13.34 -4.23
N GLU A 91 -18.04 -13.75 -5.44
CA GLU A 91 -17.11 -13.84 -6.58
C GLU A 91 -16.53 -12.46 -6.93
N LYS A 92 -17.34 -11.40 -6.91
CA LYS A 92 -16.88 -10.02 -7.09
C LYS A 92 -15.86 -9.61 -6.03
N LEU A 93 -16.13 -9.86 -4.75
CA LEU A 93 -15.18 -9.56 -3.67
C LEU A 93 -13.87 -10.34 -3.80
N GLN A 94 -13.94 -11.59 -4.27
CA GLN A 94 -12.75 -12.40 -4.55
C GLN A 94 -11.93 -11.84 -5.72
N ASP A 95 -12.60 -11.38 -6.78
CA ASP A 95 -11.96 -10.73 -7.92
C ASP A 95 -11.31 -9.40 -7.53
N ASP A 96 -11.99 -8.59 -6.71
CA ASP A 96 -11.45 -7.32 -6.18
C ASP A 96 -10.19 -7.57 -5.33
N GLN A 97 -10.18 -8.64 -4.51
CA GLN A 97 -8.99 -9.09 -3.77
C GLN A 97 -7.84 -9.52 -4.69
N LEU A 98 -8.14 -10.23 -5.78
CA LEU A 98 -7.14 -10.70 -6.75
C LEU A 98 -6.60 -9.56 -7.63
N GLY A 99 -7.42 -8.54 -7.91
CA GLY A 99 -7.12 -7.38 -8.74
C GLY A 99 -6.12 -6.38 -8.14
N GLY A 100 -5.68 -6.58 -6.90
CA GLY A 100 -4.68 -5.74 -6.23
C GLY A 100 -5.22 -4.91 -5.07
N GLN A 101 -6.51 -5.02 -4.74
CA GLN A 101 -7.10 -4.58 -3.49
C GLN A 101 -7.09 -5.74 -2.48
N GLY A 102 -5.90 -6.19 -2.09
CA GLY A 102 -5.75 -7.35 -1.19
C GLY A 102 -4.30 -7.58 -0.77
N GLY A 103 -4.00 -8.76 -0.21
CA GLY A 103 -2.67 -9.08 0.35
C GLY A 103 -1.48 -8.87 -0.61
N ARG A 104 -1.67 -9.07 -1.92
CA ARG A 104 -0.64 -8.78 -2.94
C ARG A 104 -0.41 -7.28 -3.16
N GLY A 105 -1.47 -6.47 -3.09
CA GLY A 105 -1.38 -5.01 -3.14
C GLY A 105 -0.72 -4.43 -1.89
N ALA A 106 -1.08 -4.97 -0.72
CA ALA A 106 -0.43 -4.64 0.55
C ALA A 106 1.09 -4.95 0.50
N PHE A 107 1.49 -6.11 -0.03
CA PHE A 107 2.90 -6.46 -0.19
C PHE A 107 3.66 -5.51 -1.12
N ARG A 108 3.10 -5.16 -2.29
CA ARG A 108 3.74 -4.20 -3.23
C ARG A 108 3.92 -2.82 -2.59
N ARG A 109 2.89 -2.27 -1.95
CA ARG A 109 2.95 -0.97 -1.27
C ARG A 109 3.93 -0.97 -0.10
N ARG A 110 3.99 -2.07 0.67
CA ARG A 110 4.99 -2.21 1.74
C ARG A 110 6.42 -2.22 1.19
N ARG A 111 6.64 -2.89 0.06
CA ARG A 111 7.94 -2.84 -0.65
C ARG A 111 8.28 -1.44 -1.16
N GLU A 112 7.30 -0.69 -1.65
CA GLU A 112 7.47 0.71 -2.07
C GLU A 112 7.79 1.63 -0.89
N LEU A 113 7.12 1.44 0.26
CA LEU A 113 7.42 2.13 1.51
C LEU A 113 8.84 1.84 1.98
N ASP A 114 9.24 0.57 2.02
CA ASP A 114 10.60 0.15 2.41
C ASP A 114 11.66 0.78 1.48
N ALA A 115 11.39 0.85 0.17
CA ALA A 115 12.27 1.48 -0.79
C ALA A 115 12.39 3.00 -0.56
N ALA A 116 11.27 3.69 -0.29
CA ALA A 116 11.27 5.12 0.01
C ALA A 116 12.00 5.44 1.33
N GLN A 117 11.85 4.59 2.35
CA GLN A 117 12.59 4.72 3.61
C GLN A 117 14.10 4.57 3.42
N ARG A 118 14.55 3.63 2.58
CA ARG A 118 15.98 3.51 2.24
C ARG A 118 16.50 4.71 1.46
N GLN A 119 15.70 5.29 0.57
CA GLN A 119 16.04 6.53 -0.13
C GLN A 119 16.21 7.69 0.86
N LEU A 120 15.30 7.83 1.82
CA LEU A 120 15.38 8.86 2.86
C LEU A 120 16.68 8.75 3.66
N ALA A 121 17.03 7.55 4.12
CA ALA A 121 18.29 7.32 4.83
C ALA A 121 19.50 7.73 3.97
N GLY A 122 19.49 7.40 2.68
CA GLY A 122 20.53 7.81 1.74
C GLY A 122 20.66 9.33 1.57
N TYR A 123 19.55 10.07 1.57
CA TYR A 123 19.58 11.55 1.52
C TYR A 123 20.05 12.16 2.85
N GLN A 124 19.67 11.58 3.99
CA GLN A 124 20.15 12.00 5.31
C GLN A 124 21.67 11.81 5.44
N ASP A 125 22.19 10.69 4.95
CA ASP A 125 23.64 10.44 4.89
C ASP A 125 24.34 11.45 3.98
N CYS A 126 23.79 11.72 2.80
CA CYS A 126 24.31 12.74 1.87
C CYS A 126 24.39 14.12 2.54
N LYS A 127 23.30 14.54 3.19
CA LYS A 127 23.25 15.81 3.93
C LYS A 127 24.33 15.89 5.01
N ALA A 128 24.54 14.82 5.77
CA ALA A 128 25.57 14.77 6.81
C ALA A 128 26.98 14.90 6.22
N GLN A 129 27.27 14.21 5.11
CA GLN A 129 28.57 14.28 4.43
C GLN A 129 28.84 15.69 3.85
N VAL A 130 27.83 16.31 3.23
CA VAL A 130 27.96 17.66 2.67
C VAL A 130 28.12 18.71 3.78
N GLN A 131 27.42 18.55 4.92
CA GLN A 131 27.59 19.41 6.08
C GLN A 131 29.02 19.31 6.66
N ALA A 132 29.54 18.09 6.81
CA ALA A 132 30.91 17.90 7.26
C ALA A 132 31.94 18.54 6.32
N ARG A 133 31.70 18.47 5.00
CA ARG A 133 32.53 19.14 4.00
C ARG A 133 32.45 20.66 4.11
N HIS A 134 31.25 21.23 4.24
CA HIS A 134 31.05 22.66 4.44
C HIS A 134 31.86 23.18 5.63
N ASP A 135 31.81 22.46 6.75
CA ASP A 135 32.45 22.87 8.00
C ASP A 135 33.98 22.75 7.93
N ALA A 136 34.50 21.83 7.12
CA ALA A 136 35.93 21.65 6.87
C ALA A 136 36.55 22.67 5.90
N LEU A 137 35.74 23.35 5.08
CA LEU A 137 36.22 24.36 4.15
C LEU A 137 36.52 25.68 4.87
N PRO A 138 37.59 26.41 4.49
CA PRO A 138 37.90 27.72 5.04
C PRO A 138 36.77 28.71 4.74
N GLY A 139 36.48 29.57 5.73
CA GLY A 139 35.41 30.57 5.68
C GLY A 139 35.76 31.81 4.88
#